data_AF-A0A662KFC3-F1
#
_entry.id   AF-A0A662KFC3-F1
#
_cell.length_a   1.000
_cell.length_b   1.000
_cell.length_c   1.000
_cell.angle_alpha   90.00
_cell.angle_beta   90.00
_cell.angle_gamma   90.00
#
_symmetry.space_group_name_H-M   'P 1'
#
loop_
_entity.id
_entity.type
_entity.pdbx_description
1 polymer ?
#
loop_
_entity_poly.entity_id
_entity_poly.type
_entity_poly.pdbx_seq_one_letter_code
_entity_poly.pdbx_strand_id
1 'polypeptide(L)'
;MSKKIWIAVALMVLLTGAWVIGYHPAGKDPYAIVGESLTTFGNVYKHITRSYVREVNPEEIMVAGIKGMLGQLDPYSSFFQKRQIDQLRIETTGKYGGL
;
A
#
# COMPACT_ATOMS: atom_id res chain seq x y z
N MET A 1 28.30 -35.19 -42.71
CA MET A 1 27.59 -34.08 -42.03
C MET A 1 28.55 -32.91 -41.89
N SER A 2 28.26 -31.73 -42.46
CA SER A 2 29.23 -30.64 -42.57
C SER A 2 29.38 -29.86 -41.25
N LYS A 3 30.61 -29.50 -40.88
CA LYS A 3 30.95 -28.72 -39.66
C LYS A 3 30.14 -27.41 -39.53
N LYS A 4 29.58 -26.92 -40.63
CA LYS A 4 28.71 -25.74 -40.73
C LYS A 4 27.40 -25.88 -39.95
N ILE A 5 26.85 -27.10 -39.86
CA ILE A 5 25.60 -27.38 -39.12
C ILE A 5 25.82 -27.25 -37.61
N TRP A 6 26.95 -27.74 -37.09
CA TRP A 6 27.30 -27.61 -35.67
C TRP A 6 27.57 -26.16 -35.26
N ILE A 7 28.16 -25.36 -36.15
CA ILE A 7 28.36 -23.92 -35.92
C ILE A 7 27.02 -23.18 -35.85
N ALA A 8 26.06 -23.51 -36.73
CA ALA A 8 24.72 -22.91 -36.71
C ALA A 8 23.94 -23.25 -35.44
N VAL A 9 24.04 -24.49 -34.95
CA VAL A 9 23.42 -24.92 -33.69
C VAL A 9 24.05 -24.20 -32.49
N ALA A 10 25.38 -24.08 -32.45
CA ALA A 10 26.07 -23.35 -31.37
C ALA A 10 25.67 -21.87 -31.33
N LEU A 11 25.51 -21.21 -32.49
CA LEU A 11 25.03 -19.83 -32.58
C LEU A 11 23.58 -19.67 -32.12
N MET A 12 22.71 -20.63 -32.44
CA MET A 12 21.31 -20.61 -32.00
C MET A 12 21.21 -20.78 -30.47
N VAL A 13 22.00 -21.69 -29.88
CA VAL A 13 22.06 -21.87 -28.42
C VAL A 13 22.59 -20.63 -27.72
N LEU A 14 23.56 -19.93 -28.32
CA LEU A 14 24.10 -18.67 -27.79
C LEU A 14 23.06 -17.54 -27.83
N LEU A 15 22.29 -17.44 -28.92
CA LEU A 15 21.21 -16.47 -29.07
C LEU A 15 20.06 -16.74 -28.09
N THR A 16 19.68 -18.01 -27.87
CA THR A 16 18.65 -18.36 -26.89
C THR A 16 19.15 -18.22 -25.44
N GLY A 17 20.43 -18.51 -25.18
CA GLY A 17 21.04 -18.37 -23.86
C GLY A 17 21.07 -16.92 -23.39
N ALA A 18 21.33 -15.97 -24.29
CA ALA A 18 21.29 -14.55 -23.99
C ALA A 18 19.90 -14.05 -23.55
N TRP A 19 18.83 -14.61 -24.13
CA TRP A 19 17.45 -14.25 -23.78
C TRP A 19 17.05 -14.75 -22.38
N VAL A 20 17.52 -15.94 -22.00
CA VAL A 20 17.26 -16.54 -20.68
C VAL A 20 18.02 -15.82 -19.56
N ILE A 21 19.27 -15.42 -19.81
CA ILE A 21 20.11 -14.72 -18.81
C ILE A 21 19.64 -13.27 -18.58
N GLY A 22 19.00 -12.64 -19.56
CA GLY A 22 18.47 -11.28 -19.46
C GLY A 22 17.10 -11.16 -18.80
N TYR A 23 16.41 -12.27 -18.52
CA TYR A 23 15.05 -12.26 -17.97
C TYR A 23 15.08 -11.96 -16.44
N HIS A 24 15.31 -10.70 -16.09
CA HIS A 24 15.02 -10.19 -14.76
C HIS A 24 13.59 -9.64 -14.78
N PRO A 25 12.60 -10.34 -14.19
CA PRO A 25 11.30 -9.71 -13.99
C PRO A 25 11.55 -8.45 -13.15
N ALA A 26 11.34 -7.29 -13.75
CA ALA A 26 11.40 -6.03 -13.02
C ALA A 26 10.46 -6.16 -11.82
N GLY A 27 11.00 -6.00 -10.61
CA GLY A 27 10.19 -6.03 -9.40
C GLY A 27 9.00 -5.08 -9.56
N LYS A 28 7.82 -5.48 -9.09
CA LYS A 28 6.62 -4.65 -9.17
C LYS A 28 6.95 -3.27 -8.59
N ASP A 29 6.62 -2.21 -9.34
CA ASP A 29 6.78 -0.83 -8.89
C ASP A 29 6.12 -0.67 -7.51
N PRO A 30 6.83 -0.18 -6.48
CA PRO A 30 6.27 0.06 -5.15
C PRO A 30 4.96 0.87 -5.19
N TYR A 31 4.82 1.81 -6.12
CA TYR A 31 3.60 2.60 -6.28
C TYR A 31 2.42 1.77 -6.83
N ALA A 32 2.70 0.77 -7.67
CA ALA A 32 1.67 -0.16 -8.14
C ALA A 32 1.12 -1.01 -6.97
N ILE A 33 2.00 -1.44 -6.05
CA ILE A 33 1.61 -2.19 -4.85
C ILE A 33 0.70 -1.33 -3.94
N VAL A 34 1.02 -0.05 -3.77
CA VAL A 34 0.20 0.89 -2.99
C VAL A 34 -1.19 1.06 -3.60
N GLY A 35 -1.27 1.25 -4.92
CA GLY A 35 -2.56 1.38 -5.61
C GLY A 35 -3.47 0.16 -5.46
N GLU A 36 -2.90 -1.05 -5.62
CA GLU A 36 -3.61 -2.32 -5.41
C GLU A 36 -4.09 -2.48 -3.96
N SER A 37 -3.22 -2.12 -3.00
CA SER A 37 -3.53 -2.19 -1.57
C SER A 37 -4.65 -1.24 -1.17
N LEU A 38 -4.63 0.00 -1.67
CA LEU A 38 -5.70 0.98 -1.42
C LEU A 38 -7.04 0.55 -2.03
N THR A 39 -7.00 -0.06 -3.21
CA THR A 39 -8.20 -0.62 -3.85
C THR A 39 -8.80 -1.73 -2.99
N THR A 40 -7.96 -2.64 -2.51
CA THR A 40 -8.37 -3.76 -1.64
C THR A 40 -8.96 -3.24 -0.33
N PHE A 41 -8.29 -2.29 0.32
CA PHE A 41 -8.78 -1.65 1.54
C PHE A 41 -10.14 -0.97 1.33
N GLY A 42 -10.27 -0.19 0.25
CA GLY A 42 -11.52 0.49 -0.09
C GLY A 42 -12.69 -0.46 -0.33
N ASN A 43 -12.43 -1.63 -0.93
CA ASN A 43 -13.45 -2.66 -1.15
C ASN A 43 -13.93 -3.26 0.17
N VAL A 44 -13.00 -3.61 1.08
CA VAL A 44 -13.33 -4.12 2.41
C VAL A 44 -14.10 -3.08 3.23
N TYR A 45 -13.64 -1.83 3.23
CA TYR A 45 -14.29 -0.73 3.93
C TYR A 45 -15.74 -0.50 3.46
N LYS A 46 -15.96 -0.51 2.14
CA LYS A 46 -17.32 -0.41 1.56
C LYS A 46 -18.18 -1.61 1.95
N HIS A 47 -17.62 -2.81 1.95
CA HIS A 47 -18.36 -4.03 2.30
C HIS A 47 -18.82 -3.99 3.76
N ILE A 48 -17.94 -3.62 4.69
CA ILE A 48 -18.27 -3.45 6.11
C ILE A 48 -19.38 -2.41 6.28
N THR A 49 -19.22 -1.24 5.68
CA THR A 49 -20.19 -0.14 5.83
C THR A 49 -21.59 -0.50 5.31
N ARG A 50 -21.68 -1.34 4.26
CA ARG A 50 -22.96 -1.69 3.63
C ARG A 50 -23.61 -2.97 4.17
N SER A 51 -22.81 -3.91 4.65
CA SER A 51 -23.26 -5.30 4.90
C SER A 51 -23.21 -5.68 6.38
N TYR A 52 -22.73 -4.79 7.25
CA TYR A 52 -22.70 -5.07 8.67
C TYR A 52 -24.10 -5.01 9.28
N VAL A 53 -24.34 -5.88 10.27
CA VAL A 53 -25.66 -6.10 10.88
C VAL A 53 -26.18 -4.86 11.62
N ARG A 54 -25.28 -4.00 12.11
CA ARG A 54 -25.61 -2.77 12.83
C ARG A 54 -25.21 -1.56 12.01
N GLU A 55 -25.85 -0.43 12.28
CA GLU A 55 -25.44 0.85 11.73
C GLU A 55 -24.00 1.14 12.13
N VAL A 56 -23.18 1.49 11.14
CA VAL A 56 -21.75 1.74 11.31
C VAL A 56 -21.46 3.16 10.88
N ASN A 57 -20.83 3.95 11.76
CA ASN A 57 -20.33 5.27 11.40
C ASN A 57 -19.07 5.10 10.53
N PRO A 58 -19.09 5.50 9.24
CA PRO A 58 -17.93 5.34 8.37
C PRO A 58 -16.71 6.11 8.86
N GLU A 59 -16.91 7.30 9.43
CA GLU A 59 -15.83 8.15 9.98
C GLU A 59 -15.09 7.42 11.12
N GLU A 60 -15.83 6.76 12.02
CA GLU A 60 -15.24 6.01 13.14
C GLU A 60 -14.45 4.80 12.67
N ILE A 61 -14.95 4.06 11.68
CA ILE A 61 -14.24 2.89 11.12
C ILE A 61 -12.97 3.32 10.40
N MET A 62 -13.02 4.43 9.65
CA MET A 62 -11.84 4.98 9.00
C MET A 62 -10.76 5.34 10.03
N VAL A 63 -11.15 6.06 11.09
CA VAL A 63 -10.24 6.43 12.19
C VAL A 63 -9.68 5.20 12.88
N ALA A 64 -10.49 4.16 13.12
CA ALA A 64 -10.04 2.90 13.70
C ALA A 64 -9.01 2.20 12.80
N GLY A 65 -9.23 2.19 11.49
CA GLY A 65 -8.29 1.65 10.50
C GLY A 65 -6.95 2.38 10.52
N ILE A 66 -6.97 3.72 10.54
CA ILE A 66 -5.75 4.55 10.62
C ILE A 66 -4.99 4.26 11.92
N LYS A 67 -5.68 4.22 13.07
CA LYS A 67 -5.06 3.90 14.36
C LYS A 67 -4.45 2.49 14.37
N GLY A 68 -5.13 1.52 13.75
CA GLY A 68 -4.61 0.16 13.60
C GLY A 68 -3.32 0.11 12.77
N MET A 69 -3.26 0.86 11.66
CA MET A 69 -2.04 0.96 10.84
C MET A 69 -0.90 1.63 11.60
N LEU A 70 -1.16 2.75 12.29
CA LEU A 70 -0.13 3.45 13.07
C LEU A 70 0.38 2.63 14.25
N GLY A 71 -0.48 1.85 14.91
CA GLY A 71 -0.07 0.96 15.99
C GLY A 71 0.87 -0.18 15.56
N GLN A 72 0.93 -0.50 14.26
CA GLN A 72 1.91 -1.43 13.70
C GLN A 72 3.22 -0.74 13.30
N LEU A 73 3.21 0.59 13.11
CA LEU A 73 4.38 1.36 12.70
C LEU A 73 5.30 1.63 13.90
N ASP A 74 4.77 2.31 14.93
CA ASP A 74 5.50 2.58 16.17
C ASP A 74 4.56 3.03 17.31
N PRO A 75 4.99 2.92 18.59
CA PRO A 75 4.16 3.28 19.75
C PRO A 75 3.88 4.78 19.93
N TYR A 76 4.63 5.66 19.25
CA TYR A 76 4.53 7.11 19.41
C TYR A 76 3.73 7.78 18.29
N SER A 77 3.57 7.10 17.15
CA SER A 77 2.71 7.52 16.06
C SER A 77 1.25 7.48 16.47
N SER A 78 0.62 8.65 16.45
CA SER A 78 -0.80 8.81 16.79
C SER A 78 -1.52 9.68 15.77
N PHE A 79 -2.77 9.30 15.46
CA PHE A 79 -3.65 10.06 14.60
C PHE A 79 -4.62 10.88 15.43
N PHE A 80 -4.63 12.19 15.22
CA PHE A 80 -5.55 13.12 15.84
C PHE A 80 -6.52 13.69 14.81
N GLN A 81 -7.81 13.63 15.12
CA GLN A 81 -8.83 14.34 14.36
C GLN A 81 -8.73 15.85 14.64
N LYS A 82 -9.24 16.67 13.71
CA LYS A 82 -9.24 18.14 13.83
C LYS A 82 -9.76 18.62 15.19
N ARG A 83 -10.91 18.09 15.65
CA ARG A 83 -11.48 18.41 16.97
C ARG A 83 -10.52 18.14 18.13
N GLN A 84 -9.76 17.04 18.04
CA GLN A 84 -8.80 16.66 19.08
C GLN A 84 -7.57 17.56 19.07
N ILE A 85 -7.10 17.97 17.88
CA ILE A 85 -6.02 18.96 17.75
C ILE A 85 -6.45 20.31 18.32
N ASP A 86 -7.67 20.74 18.03
CA ASP A 86 -8.20 22.01 18.55
C ASP A 86 -8.27 21.99 20.08
N GLN A 87 -8.74 20.87 20.66
CA GLN A 87 -8.78 20.68 22.11
C GLN A 87 -7.37 20.64 22.73
N LEU A 88 -6.44 19.87 22.15
CA LEU A 88 -5.04 19.83 22.58
C LEU A 88 -4.40 21.22 22.55
N ARG A 89 -4.71 22.01 21.53
CA ARG A 89 -4.21 23.38 21.41
C ARG A 89 -4.77 24.26 22.52
N ILE A 90 -6.05 24.13 22.87
CA ILE A 90 -6.66 24.85 23.99
C ILE A 90 -5.98 24.45 25.31
N GLU A 91 -5.78 23.15 25.55
CA GLU A 91 -5.15 22.63 26.77
C GLU A 91 -3.68 23.07 26.89
N THR A 92 -2.93 23.05 25.78
CA THR A 92 -1.50 23.37 25.78
C THR A 92 -1.24 24.87 25.83
N THR A 93 -2.04 25.68 25.11
CA THR A 93 -1.82 27.12 25.02
C THR A 93 -2.62 27.94 26.02
N GLY A 94 -3.60 27.34 26.70
CA GLY A 94 -4.53 28.02 27.61
C GLY A 94 -5.41 29.07 26.92
N LYS A 95 -5.33 29.20 25.59
CA LYS A 95 -6.13 30.15 24.82
C LYS A 95 -7.41 29.47 24.39
N TYR A 96 -8.45 29.57 25.22
CA TYR A 96 -9.81 29.32 24.79
C TYR A 96 -10.12 30.36 23.71
N GLY A 97 -10.16 29.95 22.44
CA GLY A 97 -10.52 30.80 21.30
C GLY A 97 -12.01 31.13 21.28
N GLY A 98 -12.59 31.46 22.44
CA GLY A 98 -13.97 31.85 22.57
C GLY A 98 -14.15 33.30 22.11
N LEU A 99 -14.57 33.45 20.86
CA LEU A 99 -15.63 34.30 20.30
C LEU A 99 -15.47 34.36 18.77
#